data_AF-A0A6N7WAE9-F1
#
_entry.id   AF-A0A6N7WAE9-F1
#
_cell.length_a   1.000
_cell.length_b   1.000
_cell.length_c   1.000
_cell.angle_alpha   90.00
_cell.angle_beta   90.00
_cell.angle_gamma   90.00
#
_symmetry.space_group_name_H-M   'P 1'
#
loop_
_entity.id
_entity.type
_entity.pdbx_description
1 polymer ?
#
loop_
_entity_poly.entity_id
_entity_poly.type
_entity_poly.pdbx_seq_one_letter_code
_entity_poly.pdbx_strand_id
1 'polypeptide(L)'
;MVDGFQGYDKLKNVKRCACYAHIRRFFLDAIPKGSEKDLSKPAVQGMAYCDKLFRCERRYKEQGLSYEQRLKRRLKDEKPVVEAFTK
;
A
#
# COMPACT_ATOMS: atom_id res chain seq x y z
N MET A 1 -10.90 -3.46 6.41
CA MET A 1 -9.56 -3.89 5.99
C MET A 1 -9.08 -4.92 6.98
N VAL A 2 -8.47 -6.02 6.52
CA VAL A 2 -7.99 -7.12 7.37
C VAL A 2 -6.48 -7.27 7.24
N ASP A 3 -5.84 -7.92 8.21
CA ASP A 3 -4.47 -8.40 8.08
C ASP A 3 -4.42 -9.69 7.24
N GLY A 4 -3.20 -10.14 6.91
CA GLY A 4 -2.96 -11.30 6.06
C GLY A 4 -3.18 -12.66 6.76
N PHE A 5 -4.11 -12.75 7.70
CA PHE A 5 -4.32 -13.98 8.47
C PHE A 5 -4.88 -15.11 7.60
N GLN A 6 -4.22 -16.27 7.64
CA GLN A 6 -4.56 -17.44 6.81
C GLN A 6 -5.98 -17.96 7.03
N GLY A 7 -6.58 -17.71 8.20
CA GLY A 7 -7.98 -18.09 8.47
C GLY A 7 -8.97 -17.51 7.46
N TYR A 8 -8.66 -16.35 6.87
CA TYR A 8 -9.52 -15.70 5.88
C TYR A 8 -9.54 -16.44 4.53
N ASP A 9 -8.58 -17.34 4.23
CA ASP A 9 -8.53 -18.21 3.04
C ASP A 9 -9.70 -19.18 2.95
N LYS A 10 -10.33 -19.47 4.08
CA LYS A 10 -11.43 -20.43 4.14
C LYS A 10 -12.80 -19.81 3.86
N LEU A 11 -12.88 -18.48 3.78
CA LEU A 11 -14.13 -17.76 3.52
C LEU A 11 -14.46 -17.74 2.02
N LYS A 12 -15.61 -18.28 1.65
CA LYS A 12 -16.13 -18.24 0.28
C LYS A 12 -16.92 -16.94 0.05
N ASN A 13 -16.90 -16.42 -1.17
CA ASN A 13 -17.64 -15.23 -1.62
C ASN A 13 -17.28 -13.91 -0.91
N VAL A 14 -16.08 -13.77 -0.37
CA VAL A 14 -15.60 -12.51 0.22
C VAL A 14 -14.47 -11.90 -0.62
N LYS A 15 -14.52 -10.57 -0.82
CA LYS A 15 -13.39 -9.82 -1.36
C LYS A 15 -12.54 -9.32 -0.20
N ARG A 16 -11.27 -9.71 -0.16
CA ARG A 16 -10.34 -9.19 0.85
C ARG A 16 -9.82 -7.83 0.44
N CYS A 17 -9.95 -6.90 1.38
CA CYS A 17 -9.29 -5.60 1.31
C CYS A 17 -8.14 -5.60 2.32
N ALA A 18 -6.92 -5.79 1.84
CA ALA A 18 -5.73 -5.73 2.66
C ALA A 18 -5.44 -4.28 3.10
N CYS A 19 -4.91 -4.12 4.31
CA CYS A 19 -4.49 -2.81 4.81
C CYS A 19 -3.07 -2.48 4.36
N TYR A 20 -2.88 -1.36 3.65
CA TYR A 20 -1.54 -0.90 3.26
C TYR A 20 -0.62 -0.62 4.46
N ALA A 21 -1.17 -0.25 5.62
CA ALA A 21 -0.36 -0.07 6.83
C ALA A 21 0.23 -1.40 7.34
N HIS A 22 -0.55 -2.49 7.29
CA HIS A 22 -0.06 -3.82 7.64
C HIS A 22 0.95 -4.33 6.62
N ILE A 23 0.68 -4.14 5.32
CA ILE A 23 1.63 -4.49 4.25
C ILE A 23 2.98 -3.78 4.45
N ARG A 24 2.96 -2.47 4.72
CA ARG A 24 4.17 -1.69 4.98
C ARG A 24 4.96 -2.22 6.17
N ARG A 25 4.28 -2.61 7.26
CA ARG A 25 4.92 -3.22 8.43
C ARG A 25 5.61 -4.53 8.07
N PHE A 26 4.96 -5.41 7.31
CA PHE A 26 5.59 -6.66 6.87
C PHE A 26 6.85 -6.41 6.01
N PHE A 27 6.82 -5.41 5.13
CA PHE A 27 8.02 -5.05 4.38
C PHE A 27 9.14 -4.51 5.27
N LEU A 28 8.81 -3.67 6.26
CA LEU A 28 9.80 -3.16 7.22
C LEU A 28 10.46 -4.31 7.99
N ASP A 29 9.66 -5.26 8.49
CA ASP A 29 10.15 -6.42 9.24
C ASP A 29 11.02 -7.35 8.36
N ALA A 30 10.77 -7.36 7.05
CA ALA A 30 11.54 -8.15 6.08
C ALA A 30 12.86 -7.50 5.61
N ILE A 31 13.11 -6.23 5.94
CA ILE A 31 14.34 -5.52 5.54
C ILE A 31 15.48 -5.86 6.52
N PRO A 32 16.60 -6.44 6.05
CA PRO A 32 17.77 -6.63 6.90
C PRO A 32 18.35 -5.28 7.35
N LYS A 33 18.76 -5.20 8.62
CA LYS A 33 19.42 -4.02 9.19
C LYS A 33 20.61 -3.59 8.32
N GLY A 34 20.70 -2.30 8.02
CA GLY A 34 21.75 -1.73 7.17
C GLY A 34 21.46 -1.75 5.66
N SER A 35 20.31 -2.30 5.23
CA SER A 35 19.92 -2.34 3.80
C SER A 35 18.66 -1.56 3.47
N GLU A 36 18.27 -0.62 4.34
CA GLU A 36 17.02 0.16 4.23
C GLU A 36 16.92 1.02 2.97
N LYS A 37 18.06 1.33 2.34
CA LYS A 37 18.13 2.15 1.12
C LYS A 37 18.40 1.33 -0.14
N ASP A 38 18.56 0.02 0.00
CA ASP A 38 18.91 -0.86 -1.10
C ASP A 38 17.67 -1.27 -1.91
N LEU A 39 17.36 -0.47 -2.95
CA LEU A 39 16.24 -0.70 -3.85
C LEU A 39 16.37 -1.97 -4.71
N SER A 40 17.50 -2.69 -4.66
CA SER A 40 17.58 -4.02 -5.27
C SER A 40 16.73 -5.05 -4.52
N LYS A 41 16.43 -4.79 -3.24
CA LYS A 41 15.66 -5.69 -2.39
C LYS A 41 14.15 -5.48 -2.57
N PRO A 42 13.37 -6.55 -2.84
CA PRO A 42 11.92 -6.44 -3.01
C PRO A 42 11.19 -5.80 -1.82
N ALA A 43 11.65 -6.05 -0.59
CA ALA A 43 11.05 -5.47 0.60
C ALA A 43 11.22 -3.94 0.68
N VAL A 44 12.38 -3.41 0.25
CA VAL A 44 12.63 -1.96 0.19
C VAL A 44 11.78 -1.32 -0.91
N GLN A 45 11.64 -1.99 -2.07
CA GLN A 45 10.73 -1.57 -3.13
C GLN A 45 9.27 -1.53 -2.64
N GLY A 46 8.84 -2.55 -1.90
CA GLY A 46 7.51 -2.63 -1.29
C GLY A 46 7.24 -1.51 -0.29
N MET A 47 8.21 -1.17 0.57
CA MET A 47 8.09 0.00 1.44
C MET A 47 7.97 1.30 0.66
N ALA A 48 8.83 1.51 -0.35
CA ALA A 48 8.80 2.71 -1.17
C ALA A 48 7.47 2.87 -1.92
N TYR A 49 6.88 1.76 -2.35
CA TYR A 49 5.54 1.71 -2.92
C TYR A 49 4.46 2.17 -1.92
N CYS A 50 4.42 1.60 -0.71
CA CYS A 50 3.46 2.01 0.31
C CYS A 50 3.63 3.49 0.71
N ASP A 51 4.87 3.97 0.81
CA ASP A 51 5.17 5.36 1.11
C ASP A 51 4.67 6.33 0.03
N LYS A 52 4.69 5.92 -1.25
CA LYS A 52 4.10 6.71 -2.35
C LYS A 52 2.59 6.85 -2.18
N LEU A 53 1.88 5.76 -1.86
CA LEU A 53 0.43 5.80 -1.63
C LEU A 53 0.07 6.71 -0.46
N PHE A 54 0.77 6.58 0.67
CA PHE A 54 0.53 7.44 1.83
C PHE A 54 0.83 8.91 1.58
N ARG A 55 1.80 9.20 0.69
CA ARG A 55 2.08 10.58 0.26
C ARG A 55 0.94 11.16 -0.56
N CYS A 56 0.33 10.38 -1.46
CA CYS A 56 -0.86 10.81 -2.19
C CYS A 56 -2.01 11.14 -1.24
N GLU A 57 -2.33 10.22 -0.32
CA GLU A 57 -3.38 10.42 0.67
C GLU A 57 -3.14 11.64 1.58
N ARG A 58 -1.89 11.86 2.01
CA ARG A 58 -1.53 13.04 2.79
C ARG A 58 -1.75 14.33 2.00
N ARG A 59 -1.32 14.37 0.75
CA ARG A 59 -1.54 15.51 -0.15
C ARG A 59 -3.03 15.81 -0.32
N TYR A 60 -3.87 14.79 -0.48
CA TYR A 60 -5.31 14.98 -0.62
C TYR A 60 -5.95 15.55 0.65
N LYS A 61 -5.45 15.12 1.81
CA LYS A 61 -5.87 15.65 3.10
C LYS A 61 -5.46 17.12 3.27
N GLU A 62 -4.21 17.45 2.96
CA GLU A 62 -3.69 18.83 3.03
C GLU A 62 -4.42 19.78 2.08
N GLN A 63 -4.85 19.29 0.92
CA GLN A 63 -5.65 20.05 -0.05
C GLN A 63 -7.14 20.19 0.34
N GLY A 64 -7.58 19.57 1.44
CA GLY A 64 -8.97 19.64 1.88
C GLY A 64 -9.97 18.99 0.91
N LEU A 65 -9.52 18.03 0.08
CA LEU A 65 -10.38 17.41 -0.94
C LEU A 65 -11.54 16.66 -0.31
N SER A 66 -12.73 16.77 -0.92
CA SER A 66 -13.91 15.99 -0.55
C SER A 66 -13.74 14.50 -0.87
N TYR A 67 -14.59 13.66 -0.30
CA TYR A 67 -14.55 12.21 -0.52
C TYR A 67 -14.60 11.83 -2.02
N GLU A 68 -15.49 12.47 -2.78
CA GLU A 68 -15.64 12.20 -4.21
C GLU A 68 -14.43 12.62 -5.04
N GLN A 69 -13.83 13.76 -4.68
CA GLN A 69 -12.61 14.25 -5.32
C GLN A 69 -11.44 13.31 -5.05
N ARG A 70 -11.32 12.82 -3.81
CA ARG A 70 -10.31 11.81 -3.44
C ARG A 70 -10.49 10.53 -4.23
N LEU A 71 -11.72 10.04 -4.39
CA LEU A 71 -11.97 8.84 -5.18
C LEU A 71 -11.49 8.98 -6.63
N LYS A 72 -11.82 10.11 -7.29
CA LYS A 72 -11.35 10.41 -8.66
C LYS A 72 -9.83 10.49 -8.73
N ARG A 73 -9.19 11.08 -7.72
CA ARG A 73 -7.73 11.18 -7.61
C ARG A 73 -7.05 9.83 -7.40
N ARG A 74 -7.56 8.97 -6.52
CA ARG A 74 -7.06 7.60 -6.30
C ARG A 74 -7.05 6.80 -7.60
N LEU A 75 -8.13 6.87 -8.38
CA LEU A 75 -8.21 6.18 -9.67
C LEU A 75 -7.18 6.67 -10.69
N LYS A 76 -6.74 7.93 -10.59
CA LYS A 76 -5.76 8.54 -11.49
C LYS A 76 -4.32 8.35 -11.02
N ASP A 77 -4.06 8.60 -9.74
CA ASP A 77 -2.71 8.71 -9.20
C ASP A 77 -2.28 7.45 -8.44
N GLU A 78 -3.18 6.79 -7.69
CA GLU A 78 -2.85 5.60 -6.88
C GLU A 78 -2.96 4.30 -7.68
N LYS A 79 -3.99 4.17 -8.54
CA LYS A 79 -4.16 3.00 -9.41
C LYS A 79 -2.89 2.62 -10.19
N PRO A 80 -2.19 3.52 -10.90
CA PRO A 80 -0.96 3.15 -11.61
C PRO A 80 0.18 2.76 -10.66
N VAL A 81 0.20 3.29 -9.43
CA VAL A 81 1.19 2.91 -8.42
C VAL A 81 0.96 1.45 -8.03
N VAL A 82 -0.30 1.06 -7.76
CA VAL A 82 -0.70 -0.32 -7.41
C VAL A 82 -0.39 -1.29 -8.54
N GLU A 83 -0.74 -0.92 -9.76
CA GLU A 83 -0.51 -1.76 -10.95
C GLU A 83 0.99 -1.93 -11.25
N ALA A 84 1.81 -0.91 -11.00
CA ALA A 84 3.25 -1.00 -11.17
C ALA A 84 3.94 -1.96 -10.19
N PHE A 85 3.35 -2.17 -9.00
CA PHE A 85 3.90 -3.09 -7.99
C PHE A 85 3.41 -4.53 -8.15
N THR A 86 2.29 -4.74 -8.83
CA THR A 86 1.67 -6.07 -9.01
C THR A 86 2.12 -6.76 -10.32
N LYS A 87 2.96 -6.11 -11.12
CA LYS A 87 3.60 -6.68 -12.31
C LYS A 87 4.87 -7.45 -11.93
#